data_AF-A0AAN7CVV5-F1
#
_entry.id   AF-A0AAN7CVV5-F1
#
_cell.length_a   1.000
_cell.length_b   1.000
_cell.length_c   1.000
_cell.angle_alpha   90.00
_cell.angle_beta   90.00
_cell.angle_gamma   90.00
#
_symmetry.space_group_name_H-M   'P 1'
#
loop_
_entity.id
_entity.type
_entity.pdbx_description
1 polymer ?
#
loop_
_entity_poly.entity_id
_entity_poly.type
_entity_poly.pdbx_seq_one_letter_code
_entity_poly.pdbx_strand_id
1 'polypeptide(L)'
;MWGPGGVGCIIHFICHIPAGMMVDALVIYTQVDALGDIYDVIPHGKTFKQGMQFLGYGGTVTFAWNFVMFGASPFCRGSLLGLVGVINLALATILFCGVSMTGQFLPHGYGPCNDARNWNNGSDGRNFFVEADINGSFGDERPGADNICSRMVKNWIMGIVVLLFFLICAVIDIIIGFSAEPGSRTSFGSPPQYDIDGVWHGHLFKPIRILLVPFGRVFQIVRATLWISIRYIFKFWDHCKEESRHKIKQLCKDAPTKGSSNLENNDLRLPMELVLMIIQYLHHTDLVSLGLSSKYLRTAFFGSDEPAQVAKDLRRFSCKDEGPIKYCAVCSIPTCQGCRRPKRLPNSAMYTHLTRCRVVCSGCFFWNHCVNRNKQGAVVKPDWERASRGGLLNRRGARLGAAMFESSGYNFGDRLNEDVCHRCVRLTQRQTQEILDARYVREMQSLAKVPKICFQCRRALPKEGVRWWVDPLTHKECKVRTHPGWVKAD
;
A
#
# COMPACT_ATOMS: atom_id res chain seq x y z
N MET A 1 17.57 7.07 8.62
CA MET A 1 16.88 5.88 9.18
C MET A 1 17.36 4.67 8.41
N TRP A 2 18.05 3.75 9.09
CA TRP A 2 18.46 2.47 8.52
C TRP A 2 17.20 1.74 8.06
N GLY A 3 17.23 1.13 6.87
CA GLY A 3 16.09 0.37 6.36
C GLY A 3 15.76 -0.84 7.25
N PRO A 4 14.74 -1.64 6.90
CA PRO A 4 14.45 -2.91 7.59
C PRO A 4 15.67 -3.84 7.74
N GLY A 5 16.65 -3.79 6.82
CA GLY A 5 17.92 -4.52 6.93
C GLY A 5 18.96 -3.93 7.91
N GLY A 6 18.64 -2.85 8.63
CA GLY A 6 19.53 -2.25 9.63
C GLY A 6 19.77 -3.14 10.84
N VAL A 7 18.77 -3.94 11.24
CA VAL A 7 18.93 -4.92 12.33
C VAL A 7 19.93 -6.00 11.92
N GLY A 8 19.81 -6.52 10.70
CA GLY A 8 20.78 -7.48 10.14
C GLY A 8 22.20 -6.93 10.13
N CYS A 9 22.40 -5.65 9.77
CA CYS A 9 23.73 -5.03 9.79
C CYS A 9 24.39 -5.02 11.18
N ILE A 10 23.63 -4.71 12.23
CA ILE A 10 24.14 -4.73 13.62
C ILE A 10 24.53 -6.15 14.03
N ILE A 11 23.71 -7.15 13.68
CA ILE A 11 24.00 -8.56 13.99
C ILE A 11 25.26 -9.01 13.23
N HIS A 12 25.37 -8.68 11.94
CA HIS A 12 26.56 -8.98 11.14
C HIS A 12 27.83 -8.31 11.68
N PHE A 13 27.72 -7.09 12.24
CA PHE A 13 28.84 -6.42 12.91
C PHE A 13 29.29 -7.16 14.17
N ILE A 14 28.35 -7.51 15.05
CA ILE A 14 28.65 -8.26 16.29
C ILE A 14 29.23 -9.63 15.95
N CYS A 15 28.71 -10.29 14.93
CA CYS A 15 29.16 -11.60 14.48
C CYS A 15 30.54 -11.57 13.79
N HIS A 16 31.05 -10.38 13.41
CA HIS A 16 32.29 -10.27 12.67
C HIS A 16 33.51 -10.79 13.45
N ILE A 17 33.60 -10.47 14.74
CA ILE A 17 34.70 -10.93 15.59
C ILE A 17 34.68 -12.47 15.75
N PRO A 18 33.60 -13.10 16.24
CA PRO A 18 33.60 -14.56 16.41
C PRO A 18 33.69 -15.30 15.07
N ALA A 19 33.12 -14.77 13.98
CA ALA A 19 33.29 -15.36 12.65
C ALA A 19 34.73 -15.23 12.13
N GLY A 20 35.43 -14.15 12.45
CA GLY A 20 36.85 -13.98 12.13
C GLY A 20 37.71 -14.99 12.89
N MET A 21 37.41 -15.23 14.18
CA MET A 21 38.09 -16.26 14.96
C MET A 21 37.85 -17.67 14.43
N MET A 22 36.70 -17.93 13.81
CA MET A 22 36.40 -19.20 13.16
C MET A 22 37.24 -19.48 11.92
N VAL A 23 37.95 -18.50 11.35
CA VAL A 23 38.91 -18.74 10.25
C VAL A 23 40.07 -19.63 10.74
N ASP A 24 40.44 -19.53 12.02
CA ASP A 24 41.44 -20.42 12.64
C ASP A 24 40.99 -21.88 12.64
N ALA A 25 39.68 -22.16 12.59
CA ALA A 25 39.17 -23.53 12.53
C ALA A 25 39.61 -24.25 11.24
N LEU A 26 39.83 -23.53 10.14
CA LEU A 26 40.38 -24.12 8.91
C LEU A 26 41.84 -24.51 9.10
N VAL A 27 42.63 -23.68 9.77
CA VAL A 27 44.03 -23.99 10.12
C VAL A 27 44.07 -25.22 11.03
N ILE A 28 43.26 -25.24 12.08
CA ILE A 28 43.16 -26.39 12.99
C ILE A 28 42.73 -27.64 12.21
N TYR A 29 41.74 -27.54 11.31
CA TYR A 29 41.34 -28.67 10.48
C TYR A 29 42.50 -29.22 9.65
N THR A 30 43.32 -28.37 9.02
CA THR A 30 44.48 -28.85 8.25
C THR A 30 45.54 -29.54 9.12
N GLN A 31 45.73 -29.07 10.36
CA GLN A 31 46.64 -29.68 11.33
C GLN A 31 46.12 -31.03 11.84
N VAL A 32 44.81 -31.10 12.08
CA VAL A 32 44.07 -32.31 12.45
C VAL A 32 44.14 -33.32 11.30
N ASP A 33 43.85 -32.92 10.07
CA ASP A 33 43.88 -33.79 8.89
C ASP A 33 45.24 -34.51 8.72
N ALA A 34 46.33 -33.85 9.11
CA ALA A 34 47.69 -34.39 9.06
C ALA A 34 47.99 -35.49 10.09
N LEU A 35 47.16 -35.69 11.12
CA LEU A 35 47.39 -36.70 12.19
C LEU A 35 47.13 -38.16 11.76
N GLY A 36 46.78 -38.40 10.50
CA GLY A 36 46.79 -39.74 9.91
C GLY A 36 45.72 -40.69 10.47
N ASP A 37 46.14 -41.87 10.92
CA ASP A 37 45.30 -43.02 11.28
C ASP A 37 44.64 -42.93 12.66
N ILE A 38 44.98 -41.92 13.47
CA ILE A 38 44.46 -41.78 14.84
C ILE A 38 42.92 -41.71 14.91
N TYR A 39 42.26 -41.29 13.82
CA TYR A 39 40.79 -41.20 13.74
C TYR A 39 40.08 -42.54 13.68
N ASP A 40 40.79 -43.63 13.38
CA ASP A 40 40.24 -44.98 13.38
C ASP A 40 40.15 -45.58 14.79
N VAL A 41 40.97 -45.08 15.74
CA VAL A 41 41.10 -45.65 17.09
C VAL A 41 40.41 -44.84 18.18
N ILE A 42 40.20 -43.53 17.97
CA ILE A 42 39.51 -42.66 18.93
C ILE A 42 37.98 -42.75 18.78
N PRO A 43 37.20 -42.66 19.89
CA PRO A 43 35.76 -42.70 19.82
C PRO A 43 35.22 -41.54 18.98
N HIS A 44 34.38 -41.86 17.98
CA HIS A 44 33.83 -40.91 17.02
C HIS A 44 34.87 -40.15 16.17
N GLY A 45 36.11 -40.66 16.02
CA GLY A 45 37.20 -39.94 15.34
C GLY A 45 36.91 -39.48 13.92
N LYS A 46 36.31 -40.34 13.08
CA LYS A 46 35.91 -39.98 11.71
C LYS A 46 34.86 -38.86 11.68
N THR A 47 33.83 -38.98 12.53
CA THR A 47 32.78 -37.97 12.69
C THR A 47 33.36 -36.65 13.17
N PHE A 48 34.28 -36.70 14.14
CA PHE A 48 34.99 -35.52 14.64
C PHE A 48 35.79 -34.82 13.53
N LYS A 49 36.58 -35.58 12.74
CA LYS A 49 37.33 -35.04 11.60
C LYS A 49 36.43 -34.37 10.57
N GLN A 50 35.31 -35.00 10.22
CA GLN A 50 34.30 -34.41 9.32
C GLN A 50 33.67 -33.14 9.91
N GLY A 51 33.36 -33.14 11.22
CA GLY A 51 32.85 -31.96 11.90
C GLY A 51 33.81 -30.78 11.84
N MET A 52 35.11 -31.04 12.04
CA MET A 52 36.17 -30.03 11.90
C MET A 52 36.27 -29.50 10.47
N GLN A 53 36.08 -30.35 9.46
CA GLN A 53 36.02 -29.93 8.06
C GLN A 53 34.85 -28.95 7.82
N PHE A 54 33.65 -29.29 8.30
CA PHE A 54 32.49 -28.41 8.21
C PHE A 54 32.70 -27.08 8.93
N LEU A 55 33.30 -27.09 10.13
CA LEU A 55 33.61 -25.86 10.86
C LEU A 55 34.66 -25.00 10.17
N GLY A 56 35.72 -25.60 9.61
CA GLY A 56 36.77 -24.87 8.91
C GLY A 56 36.28 -24.20 7.63
N TYR A 57 35.73 -24.98 6.70
CA TYR A 57 35.23 -24.43 5.44
C TYR A 57 33.97 -23.58 5.64
N GLY A 58 33.01 -24.09 6.43
CA GLY A 58 31.77 -23.37 6.73
C GLY A 58 32.02 -22.07 7.48
N GLY A 59 32.93 -22.06 8.45
CA GLY A 59 33.35 -20.85 9.17
C GLY A 59 33.96 -19.80 8.25
N THR A 60 34.87 -20.21 7.36
CA THR A 60 35.53 -19.31 6.40
C THR A 60 34.55 -18.69 5.41
N VAL A 61 33.65 -19.50 4.83
CA VAL A 61 32.60 -18.99 3.92
C VAL A 61 31.66 -18.04 4.67
N THR A 62 31.29 -18.40 5.90
CA THR A 62 30.43 -17.57 6.76
C THR A 62 31.08 -16.23 7.06
N PHE A 63 32.39 -16.19 7.33
CA PHE A 63 33.13 -14.94 7.55
C PHE A 63 33.14 -14.05 6.30
N ALA A 64 33.44 -14.60 5.13
CA ALA A 64 33.43 -13.85 3.87
C ALA A 64 32.02 -13.30 3.55
N TRP A 65 30.99 -14.13 3.73
CA TRP A 65 29.60 -13.70 3.56
C TRP A 65 29.19 -12.61 4.55
N ASN A 66 29.58 -12.75 5.82
CA ASN A 66 29.33 -11.77 6.87
C ASN A 66 29.94 -10.40 6.51
N PHE A 67 31.16 -10.38 5.94
CA PHE A 67 31.81 -9.16 5.49
C PHE A 67 31.04 -8.47 4.34
N VAL A 68 30.60 -9.23 3.34
CA VAL A 68 29.80 -8.71 2.22
C VAL A 68 28.46 -8.17 2.72
N MET A 69 27.77 -8.93 3.58
CA MET A 69 26.45 -8.57 4.06
C MET A 69 26.46 -7.46 5.11
N PHE A 70 27.55 -7.27 5.85
CA PHE A 70 27.74 -6.08 6.70
C PHE A 70 27.57 -4.79 5.87
N GLY A 71 28.16 -4.74 4.67
CA GLY A 71 28.00 -3.60 3.75
C GLY A 71 26.69 -3.59 2.96
N ALA A 72 26.19 -4.76 2.53
CA ALA A 72 25.04 -4.85 1.64
C ALA A 72 23.68 -4.84 2.35
N SER A 73 23.59 -5.35 3.59
CA SER A 73 22.32 -5.52 4.33
C SER A 73 21.52 -4.23 4.54
N PRO A 74 22.12 -3.04 4.77
CA PRO A 74 21.34 -1.79 4.88
C PRO A 74 20.55 -1.43 3.61
N PHE A 75 20.99 -1.93 2.46
CA PHE A 75 20.38 -1.71 1.15
C PHE A 75 19.37 -2.79 0.76
N CYS A 76 19.39 -3.93 1.47
CA CYS A 76 18.48 -5.04 1.26
C CYS A 76 17.09 -4.74 1.86
N ARG A 77 16.03 -4.94 1.09
CA ARG A 77 14.64 -4.76 1.53
C ARG A 77 13.71 -5.78 0.89
N GLY A 78 12.61 -6.12 1.56
CA GLY A 78 11.60 -7.06 1.05
C GLY A 78 12.20 -8.45 0.78
N SER A 79 11.82 -9.07 -0.34
CA SER A 79 12.25 -10.43 -0.68
C SER A 79 13.77 -10.60 -0.81
N LEU A 80 14.52 -9.54 -1.13
CA LEU A 80 15.99 -9.62 -1.18
C LEU A 80 16.57 -9.78 0.22
N LEU A 81 16.00 -9.10 1.21
CA LEU A 81 16.32 -9.34 2.62
C LEU A 81 15.90 -10.75 3.05
N GLY A 82 14.74 -11.23 2.58
CA GLY A 82 14.30 -12.61 2.82
C GLY A 82 15.27 -13.66 2.24
N LEU A 83 15.80 -13.44 1.03
CA LEU A 83 16.80 -14.30 0.39
C LEU A 83 18.11 -14.32 1.18
N VAL A 84 18.57 -13.14 1.64
CA VAL A 84 19.73 -13.03 2.55
C VAL A 84 19.50 -13.87 3.80
N GLY A 85 18.31 -13.80 4.39
CA GLY A 85 17.94 -14.63 5.53
C GLY A 85 17.99 -16.13 5.23
N VAL A 86 17.57 -16.58 4.04
CA VAL A 86 17.67 -17.99 3.62
C VAL A 86 19.14 -18.44 3.47
N ILE A 87 20.00 -17.58 2.91
CA ILE A 87 21.44 -17.88 2.81
C ILE A 87 22.06 -17.97 4.21
N ASN A 88 21.72 -17.04 5.10
CA ASN A 88 22.16 -17.08 6.51
C ASN A 88 21.70 -18.39 7.19
N LEU A 89 20.48 -18.86 6.90
CA LEU A 89 19.96 -20.12 7.45
C LEU A 89 20.76 -21.33 6.94
N ALA A 90 21.08 -21.38 5.64
CA ALA A 90 21.86 -22.47 5.06
C ALA A 90 23.28 -22.54 5.67
N LEU A 91 23.93 -21.40 5.84
CA LEU A 91 25.24 -21.31 6.52
C LEU A 91 25.13 -21.76 7.98
N ALA A 92 24.08 -21.36 8.69
CA ALA A 92 23.81 -21.83 10.04
C ALA A 92 23.63 -23.36 10.10
N THR A 93 22.94 -23.98 9.13
CA THR A 93 22.78 -25.44 9.09
C THR A 93 24.12 -26.17 8.90
N ILE A 94 25.00 -25.66 8.04
CA ILE A 94 26.35 -26.23 7.85
C ILE A 94 27.15 -26.16 9.16
N LEU A 95 27.12 -25.01 9.84
CA LEU A 95 27.80 -24.83 11.12
C LEU A 95 27.20 -25.73 12.21
N PHE A 96 25.88 -25.91 12.23
CA PHE A 96 25.20 -26.81 13.18
C PHE A 96 25.69 -28.26 13.04
N CYS A 97 25.79 -28.77 11.81
CA CYS A 97 26.37 -30.09 11.55
C CYS A 97 27.81 -30.18 12.07
N GLY A 98 28.64 -29.18 11.77
CA GLY A 98 30.03 -29.11 12.25
C GLY A 98 30.12 -29.15 13.78
N VAL A 99 29.44 -28.21 14.46
CA VAL A 99 29.41 -28.09 15.93
C VAL A 99 28.92 -29.38 16.59
N SER A 100 27.86 -29.99 16.07
CA SER A 100 27.28 -31.21 16.63
C SER A 100 28.22 -32.40 16.51
N MET A 101 28.85 -32.58 15.34
CA MET A 101 29.80 -33.67 15.09
C MET A 101 31.07 -33.51 15.94
N THR A 102 31.61 -32.29 16.07
CA THR A 102 32.81 -32.06 16.90
C THR A 102 32.52 -32.16 18.39
N GLY A 103 31.32 -31.77 18.82
CA GLY A 103 30.90 -31.83 20.23
C GLY A 103 30.78 -33.25 20.79
N GLN A 104 30.71 -34.28 19.93
CA GLN A 104 30.72 -35.69 20.37
C GLN A 104 32.07 -36.12 20.96
N PHE A 105 33.16 -35.47 20.56
CA PHE A 105 34.51 -35.80 21.01
C PHE A 105 35.08 -34.76 21.98
N LEU A 106 34.87 -33.47 21.70
CA LEU A 106 35.46 -32.38 22.50
C LEU A 106 34.77 -32.24 23.87
N PRO A 107 35.52 -31.79 24.91
CA PRO A 107 34.89 -31.41 26.17
C PRO A 107 34.00 -30.18 25.98
N HIS A 108 32.86 -30.16 26.67
CA HIS A 108 31.87 -29.08 26.59
C HIS A 108 32.27 -27.82 27.37
N GLY A 109 33.53 -27.71 27.79
CA GLY A 109 34.06 -26.58 28.54
C GLY A 109 35.58 -26.67 28.72
N TYR A 110 36.18 -25.61 29.26
CA TYR A 110 37.64 -25.52 29.42
C TYR A 110 38.18 -26.36 30.59
N GLY A 111 37.37 -26.60 31.63
CA GLY A 111 37.82 -27.32 32.84
C GLY A 111 38.44 -28.69 32.55
N PRO A 112 37.78 -29.55 31.75
CA PRO A 112 38.35 -30.85 31.37
C PRO A 112 39.64 -30.79 30.54
N CYS A 113 39.98 -29.65 29.92
CA CYS A 113 41.24 -29.53 29.17
C CYS A 113 42.49 -29.50 30.06
N ASN A 114 42.35 -29.32 31.38
CA ASN A 114 43.48 -29.45 32.31
C ASN A 114 44.00 -30.89 32.45
N ASP A 115 43.23 -31.85 31.96
CA ASP A 115 43.58 -33.27 31.93
C ASP A 115 43.42 -33.83 30.50
N ALA A 116 43.78 -33.02 29.49
CA ALA A 116 43.59 -33.39 28.08
C ALA A 116 44.35 -34.67 27.70
N ARG A 117 45.44 -34.97 28.42
CA ARG A 117 46.25 -36.18 28.25
C ARG A 117 45.49 -37.49 28.52
N ASN A 118 44.42 -37.43 29.31
CA ASN A 118 43.57 -38.58 29.63
C ASN A 118 42.17 -38.48 28.99
N TRP A 119 41.93 -37.47 28.15
CA TRP A 119 40.63 -37.24 27.54
C TRP A 119 40.32 -38.22 26.41
N ASN A 120 39.28 -39.05 26.57
CA ASN A 120 38.74 -39.95 25.54
C ASN A 120 39.81 -40.72 24.76
N ASN A 121 40.69 -41.42 25.49
CA ASN A 121 41.77 -42.21 24.91
C ASN A 121 41.24 -43.24 23.91
N GLY A 122 42.02 -43.48 22.85
CA GLY A 122 41.71 -44.46 21.83
C GLY A 122 41.81 -45.90 22.35
N SER A 123 41.24 -46.84 21.59
CA SER A 123 41.27 -48.27 21.94
C SER A 123 42.69 -48.85 22.01
N ASP A 124 43.66 -48.22 21.37
CA ASP A 124 45.08 -48.58 21.37
C ASP A 124 45.90 -47.84 22.44
N GLY A 125 45.24 -47.04 23.29
CA GLY A 125 45.88 -46.24 24.34
C GLY A 125 46.46 -44.91 23.85
N ARG A 126 46.42 -44.60 22.54
CA ARG A 126 46.84 -43.27 22.05
C ARG A 126 45.83 -42.20 22.48
N ASN A 127 46.34 -41.00 22.78
CA ASN A 127 45.53 -39.83 23.07
C ASN A 127 45.66 -38.81 21.93
N PHE A 128 44.54 -38.30 21.44
CA PHE A 128 44.50 -37.36 20.32
C PHE A 128 45.33 -36.09 20.58
N PHE A 129 45.20 -35.48 21.75
CA PHE A 129 45.88 -34.22 22.08
C PHE A 129 47.38 -34.42 22.30
N VAL A 130 47.79 -35.58 22.82
CA VAL A 130 49.21 -35.96 22.95
C VAL A 130 49.84 -36.17 21.58
N GLU A 131 49.17 -36.89 20.68
CA GLU A 131 49.65 -37.12 19.32
C GLU A 131 49.76 -35.79 18.53
N ALA A 132 48.78 -34.91 18.71
CA ALA A 132 48.79 -33.57 18.13
C ALA A 132 49.97 -32.71 18.61
N ASP A 133 50.35 -32.83 19.89
CA ASP A 133 51.48 -32.12 20.48
C ASP A 133 52.83 -32.68 19.98
N ILE A 134 52.96 -34.01 19.91
CA ILE A 134 54.17 -34.70 19.43
C ILE A 134 54.46 -34.36 17.96
N ASN A 135 53.44 -34.36 17.11
CA ASN A 135 53.59 -34.07 15.68
C ASN A 135 53.94 -32.60 15.40
N GLY A 136 53.87 -31.70 16.39
CA GLY A 136 54.27 -30.30 16.27
C GLY A 136 53.46 -29.51 15.23
N SER A 137 52.33 -30.04 14.78
CA SER A 137 51.53 -29.45 13.69
C SER A 137 50.88 -28.14 14.09
N PHE A 138 50.80 -27.84 15.40
CA PHE A 138 50.11 -26.68 15.97
C PHE A 138 50.92 -25.37 16.07
N GLY A 139 52.13 -25.31 15.50
CA GLY A 139 52.80 -24.06 15.09
C GLY A 139 53.60 -23.30 16.16
N ASP A 140 53.48 -23.65 17.43
CA ASP A 140 54.31 -23.13 18.52
C ASP A 140 55.24 -24.23 19.05
N GLU A 141 56.35 -23.87 19.68
CA GLU A 141 57.23 -24.81 20.40
C GLU A 141 56.40 -25.60 21.44
N ARG A 142 55.94 -26.81 21.07
CA ARG A 142 55.18 -27.78 21.90
C ARG A 142 54.23 -27.11 22.91
N PRO A 143 53.10 -26.56 22.45
CA PRO A 143 52.16 -25.85 23.31
C PRO A 143 51.61 -26.73 24.44
N GLY A 144 51.70 -28.05 24.33
CA GLY A 144 51.16 -29.01 25.29
C GLY A 144 49.71 -29.38 24.97
N ALA A 145 49.38 -30.65 25.24
CA ALA A 145 48.04 -31.22 25.00
C ALA A 145 46.89 -30.36 25.56
N ASP A 146 47.08 -29.77 26.74
CA ASP A 146 46.06 -28.97 27.42
C ASP A 146 45.74 -27.66 26.66
N ASN A 147 46.77 -27.02 26.09
CA ASN A 147 46.61 -25.81 25.27
C ASN A 147 45.98 -26.12 23.92
N ILE A 148 46.31 -27.26 23.30
CA ILE A 148 45.66 -27.72 22.07
C ILE A 148 44.17 -27.97 22.33
N CYS A 149 43.83 -28.69 23.40
CA CYS A 149 42.45 -28.89 23.83
C CYS A 149 41.72 -27.57 24.03
N SER A 150 42.31 -26.65 24.81
CA SER A 150 41.72 -25.33 25.09
C SER A 150 41.48 -24.52 23.80
N ARG A 151 42.41 -24.55 22.85
CA ARG A 151 42.29 -23.88 21.54
C ARG A 151 41.16 -24.47 20.70
N MET A 152 41.00 -25.80 20.70
CA MET A 152 39.91 -26.46 19.97
C MET A 152 38.55 -26.20 20.60
N VAL A 153 38.44 -26.30 21.94
CA VAL A 153 37.22 -25.97 22.68
C VAL A 153 36.84 -24.50 22.47
N LYS A 154 37.81 -23.59 22.46
CA LYS A 154 37.58 -22.17 22.17
C LYS A 154 36.95 -21.98 20.79
N ASN A 155 37.50 -22.63 19.76
CA ASN A 155 36.93 -22.57 18.40
C ASN A 155 35.55 -23.19 18.32
N TRP A 156 35.32 -24.32 19.00
CA TRP A 156 34.01 -24.95 19.07
C TRP A 156 32.96 -24.04 19.72
N ILE A 157 33.29 -23.41 20.85
CA ILE A 157 32.44 -22.42 21.52
C ILE A 157 32.15 -21.23 20.59
N MET A 158 33.16 -20.71 19.88
CA MET A 158 32.96 -19.64 18.89
C MET A 158 32.04 -20.09 17.75
N GLY A 159 32.14 -21.33 17.31
CA GLY A 159 31.23 -21.93 16.33
C GLY A 159 29.77 -21.93 16.79
N ILE A 160 29.52 -22.26 18.07
CA ILE A 160 28.18 -22.17 18.68
C ILE A 160 27.69 -20.71 18.68
N VAL A 161 28.54 -19.76 19.05
CA VAL A 161 28.18 -18.34 19.09
C VAL A 161 27.81 -17.82 17.71
N VAL A 162 28.62 -18.11 16.68
CA VAL A 162 28.35 -17.72 15.28
C VAL A 162 27.05 -18.34 14.78
N LEU A 163 26.85 -19.64 15.05
CA LEU A 163 25.64 -20.37 14.72
C LEU A 163 24.38 -19.68 15.27
N LEU A 164 24.37 -19.34 16.56
CA LEU A 164 23.22 -18.69 17.20
C LEU A 164 22.92 -17.32 16.58
N PHE A 165 23.95 -16.50 16.34
CA PHE A 165 23.76 -15.20 15.70
C PHE A 165 23.24 -15.31 14.27
N PHE A 166 23.76 -16.24 13.47
CA PHE A 166 23.31 -16.47 12.10
C PHE A 166 21.88 -17.00 12.07
N LEU A 167 21.48 -17.88 13.00
CA LEU A 167 20.11 -18.36 13.13
C LEU A 167 19.14 -17.21 13.46
N ILE A 168 19.50 -16.35 14.42
CA ILE A 168 18.69 -15.17 14.79
C ILE A 168 18.59 -14.20 13.61
N CYS A 169 19.70 -13.90 12.96
CA CYS A 169 19.74 -13.02 11.78
C CYS A 169 18.86 -13.59 10.66
N ALA A 170 19.01 -14.89 10.35
CA ALA A 170 18.21 -15.58 9.35
C ALA A 170 16.71 -15.49 9.62
N VAL A 171 16.27 -15.80 10.85
CA VAL A 171 14.86 -15.75 11.22
C VAL A 171 14.32 -14.31 11.10
N ILE A 172 15.06 -13.32 11.60
CA ILE A 172 14.66 -11.91 11.51
C ILE A 172 14.56 -11.46 10.05
N ASP A 173 15.57 -11.75 9.22
CA ASP A 173 15.60 -11.33 7.82
C ASP A 173 14.55 -12.04 6.97
N ILE A 174 14.26 -13.32 7.24
CA ILE A 174 13.15 -14.07 6.62
C ILE A 174 11.81 -13.45 7.05
N ILE A 175 11.58 -13.23 8.34
CA ILE A 175 10.34 -12.62 8.84
C ILE A 175 10.20 -11.22 8.25
N ILE A 176 11.16 -10.32 8.42
CA ILE A 176 11.05 -8.94 7.90
C ILE A 176 10.99 -8.93 6.38
N GLY A 177 11.79 -9.76 5.70
CA GLY A 177 11.86 -9.80 4.25
C GLY A 177 10.58 -10.31 3.59
N PHE A 178 9.95 -11.36 4.15
CA PHE A 178 8.72 -11.94 3.62
C PHE A 178 7.43 -11.42 4.28
N SER A 179 7.51 -10.88 5.49
CA SER A 179 6.37 -10.27 6.23
C SER A 179 6.25 -8.78 6.00
N ALA A 180 7.26 -8.12 5.40
CA ALA A 180 7.04 -6.84 4.76
C ALA A 180 6.05 -7.06 3.62
N GLU A 181 4.75 -6.95 3.94
CA GLU A 181 3.70 -6.85 2.95
C GLU A 181 4.17 -5.85 1.89
N PRO A 182 4.01 -6.14 0.59
CA PRO A 182 4.35 -5.22 -0.49
C PRO A 182 3.63 -3.83 -0.45
N GLY A 183 3.08 -3.37 0.69
CA GLY A 183 1.89 -2.54 0.73
C GLY A 183 1.79 -1.33 1.68
N SER A 184 2.52 -1.16 2.79
CA SER A 184 2.23 -0.04 3.71
C SER A 184 3.09 1.21 3.47
N ARG A 185 2.73 1.93 2.40
CA ARG A 185 3.03 3.35 2.23
C ARG A 185 2.59 4.13 3.46
N THR A 186 3.37 5.13 3.89
CA THR A 186 2.82 6.29 4.60
C THR A 186 1.62 6.80 3.83
N SER A 187 0.41 6.51 4.31
CA SER A 187 -0.89 6.65 3.62
C SER A 187 -0.96 5.97 2.23
N PHE A 188 -1.63 4.80 2.17
CA PHE A 188 -2.16 3.98 1.04
C PHE A 188 -2.24 4.52 -0.42
N GLY A 189 -1.30 5.33 -0.89
CA GLY A 189 -1.55 6.20 -2.03
C GLY A 189 -0.38 6.92 -2.69
N SER A 190 0.83 6.88 -2.13
CA SER A 190 2.06 7.35 -2.80
C SER A 190 3.22 6.39 -2.54
N PRO A 191 3.94 5.89 -3.56
CA PRO A 191 5.11 5.06 -3.32
C PRO A 191 6.16 5.98 -2.69
N PRO A 192 6.97 5.49 -1.73
CA PRO A 192 8.13 6.23 -1.28
C PRO A 192 8.97 6.56 -2.53
N GLN A 193 9.12 7.87 -2.78
CA GLN A 193 9.99 8.41 -3.80
C GLN A 193 11.42 8.10 -3.34
N TYR A 194 11.99 7.02 -3.85
CA TYR A 194 13.43 6.83 -3.79
C TYR A 194 14.00 7.59 -4.98
N ASP A 195 14.56 8.76 -4.68
CA ASP A 195 15.44 9.46 -5.59
C ASP A 195 16.79 8.74 -5.55
N ILE A 196 16.90 7.67 -6.33
CA ILE A 196 18.15 6.92 -6.51
C ILE A 196 19.16 7.82 -7.26
N ASP A 197 18.72 8.92 -7.88
CA ASP A 197 19.63 9.76 -8.66
C ASP A 197 20.60 10.57 -7.78
N GLY A 198 20.23 10.88 -6.53
CA GLY A 198 21.05 11.69 -5.62
C GLY A 198 22.31 11.02 -5.05
N VAL A 199 22.30 9.70 -4.85
CA VAL A 199 23.45 8.96 -4.25
C VAL A 199 24.50 8.59 -5.30
N TRP A 200 24.14 8.62 -6.59
CA TRP A 200 24.97 8.10 -7.70
C TRP A 200 25.56 9.20 -8.60
N HIS A 201 25.56 10.47 -8.15
CA HIS A 201 26.14 11.60 -8.88
C HIS A 201 27.65 11.82 -8.66
N GLY A 202 28.32 10.99 -7.85
CA GLY A 202 29.78 10.99 -7.77
C GLY A 202 30.44 10.58 -9.09
N HIS A 203 31.39 11.37 -9.58
CA HIS A 203 32.08 11.17 -10.86
C HIS A 203 32.79 9.80 -11.00
N LEU A 204 33.07 9.11 -9.88
CA LEU A 204 33.74 7.82 -9.81
C LEU A 204 32.93 6.63 -10.32
N PHE A 205 31.59 6.74 -10.48
CA PHE A 205 30.73 5.62 -10.88
C PHE A 205 30.15 5.71 -12.29
N LYS A 206 30.62 6.63 -13.14
CA LYS A 206 30.12 6.78 -14.53
C LYS A 206 30.10 5.49 -15.37
N PRO A 207 31.16 4.65 -15.41
CA PRO A 207 31.11 3.42 -16.22
C PRO A 207 30.13 2.39 -15.64
N ILE A 208 30.07 2.26 -14.31
CA ILE A 208 29.11 1.39 -13.61
C ILE A 208 27.68 1.88 -13.85
N ARG A 209 27.45 3.19 -13.93
CA ARG A 209 26.14 3.77 -14.25
C ARG A 209 25.66 3.36 -15.64
N ILE A 210 26.50 3.41 -16.67
CA ILE A 210 26.12 2.99 -18.02
C ILE A 210 25.72 1.50 -18.03
N LEU A 211 26.45 0.67 -17.28
CA LEU A 211 26.15 -0.75 -17.09
C LEU A 211 24.85 -1.00 -16.32
N LEU A 212 24.53 -0.18 -15.30
CA LEU A 212 23.36 -0.36 -14.43
C LEU A 212 22.08 0.35 -14.91
N VAL A 213 22.15 1.30 -15.85
CA VAL A 213 20.98 1.97 -16.45
C VAL A 213 19.91 1.00 -16.99
N PRO A 214 20.26 -0.05 -17.78
CA PRO A 214 19.24 -1.01 -18.23
C PRO A 214 18.58 -1.75 -17.06
N PHE A 215 19.36 -2.16 -16.05
CA PHE A 215 18.84 -2.81 -14.84
C PHE A 215 17.90 -1.88 -14.05
N GLY A 216 18.27 -0.61 -13.90
CA GLY A 216 17.43 0.40 -13.27
C GLY A 216 16.10 0.61 -14.01
N ARG A 217 16.11 0.64 -15.34
CA ARG A 217 14.87 0.74 -16.14
C ARG A 217 13.99 -0.51 -16.01
N VAL A 218 14.57 -1.70 -16.11
CA VAL A 218 13.84 -2.97 -15.92
C VAL A 218 13.21 -3.00 -14.52
N PHE A 219 13.96 -2.63 -13.48
CA PHE A 219 13.45 -2.56 -12.12
C PHE A 219 12.31 -1.56 -11.96
N GLN A 220 12.41 -0.38 -12.56
CA GLN A 220 11.33 0.62 -12.55
C GLN A 220 10.06 0.10 -13.24
N ILE A 221 10.18 -0.57 -14.38
CA ILE A 221 9.06 -1.18 -15.10
C ILE A 221 8.42 -2.28 -14.24
N VAL A 222 9.20 -3.20 -13.69
CA VAL A 222 8.70 -4.29 -12.83
C VAL A 222 7.96 -3.73 -11.62
N ARG A 223 8.54 -2.73 -10.93
CA ARG A 223 7.91 -2.06 -9.79
C ARG A 223 6.61 -1.37 -10.18
N ALA A 224 6.59 -0.68 -11.31
CA ALA A 224 5.38 -0.04 -11.85
C ALA A 224 4.29 -1.07 -12.16
N THR A 225 4.67 -2.23 -12.72
CA THR A 225 3.74 -3.31 -13.10
C THR A 225 3.13 -3.94 -11.87
N LEU A 226 3.94 -4.26 -10.86
CA LEU A 226 3.44 -4.77 -9.59
C LEU A 226 2.47 -3.78 -8.94
N TRP A 227 2.83 -2.50 -8.93
CA TRP A 227 1.99 -1.47 -8.32
C TRP A 227 0.64 -1.30 -9.03
N ILE A 228 0.61 -1.25 -10.36
CA ILE A 228 -0.65 -1.12 -11.10
C ILE A 228 -1.53 -2.37 -10.93
N SER A 229 -0.94 -3.56 -10.90
CA SER A 229 -1.66 -4.82 -10.66
C SER A 229 -2.33 -4.84 -9.29
N ILE A 230 -1.60 -4.48 -8.23
CA ILE A 230 -2.17 -4.37 -6.86
C ILE A 230 -3.34 -3.37 -6.83
N ARG A 231 -3.17 -2.20 -7.46
CA ARG A 231 -4.23 -1.18 -7.50
C ARG A 231 -5.44 -1.63 -8.31
N TYR A 232 -5.22 -2.38 -9.39
CA TYR A 232 -6.27 -2.98 -10.19
C TYR A 232 -7.11 -3.95 -9.34
N ILE A 233 -6.45 -4.84 -8.59
CA ILE A 233 -7.11 -5.80 -7.68
C ILE A 233 -7.93 -5.07 -6.62
N PHE A 234 -7.38 -4.03 -5.98
CA PHE A 234 -8.13 -3.25 -4.98
C PHE A 234 -9.38 -2.58 -5.58
N LYS A 235 -9.30 -2.01 -6.79
CA LYS A 235 -10.46 -1.42 -7.46
C LYS A 235 -11.50 -2.49 -7.84
N PHE A 236 -11.06 -3.67 -8.24
CA PHE A 236 -11.94 -4.80 -8.52
C PHE A 236 -12.65 -5.29 -7.24
N TRP A 237 -11.94 -5.44 -6.14
CA TRP A 237 -12.55 -5.81 -4.86
C TRP A 237 -13.52 -4.76 -4.31
N ASP A 238 -13.17 -3.48 -4.39
CA ASP A 238 -14.09 -2.40 -4.02
C ASP A 238 -15.37 -2.46 -4.85
N HIS A 239 -15.25 -2.78 -6.15
CA HIS A 239 -16.39 -3.00 -7.03
C HIS A 239 -17.25 -4.21 -6.61
N CYS A 240 -16.65 -5.38 -6.37
CA CYS A 240 -17.37 -6.56 -5.90
C CYS A 240 -18.09 -6.30 -4.57
N LYS A 241 -17.47 -5.54 -3.66
CA LYS A 241 -18.04 -5.14 -2.37
C LYS A 241 -19.22 -4.17 -2.52
N GLU A 242 -19.17 -3.27 -3.49
CA GLU A 242 -20.27 -2.35 -3.78
C GLU A 242 -21.45 -3.11 -4.42
N GLU A 243 -21.17 -4.04 -5.32
CA GLU A 243 -22.19 -4.91 -5.92
C GLU A 243 -22.90 -5.77 -4.87
N SER A 244 -22.17 -6.41 -3.95
CA SER A 244 -22.80 -7.21 -2.89
C SER A 244 -23.68 -6.36 -1.98
N ARG A 245 -23.26 -5.14 -1.65
CA ARG A 245 -24.08 -4.18 -0.90
C ARG A 245 -25.34 -3.76 -1.65
N HIS A 246 -25.27 -3.58 -2.97
CA HIS A 246 -26.44 -3.28 -3.79
C HIS A 246 -27.44 -4.44 -3.80
N LYS A 247 -26.96 -5.69 -3.98
CA LYS A 247 -27.80 -6.90 -3.90
C LYS A 247 -28.48 -7.02 -2.54
N ILE A 248 -27.75 -6.84 -1.44
CA ILE A 248 -28.32 -6.87 -0.08
C ILE A 248 -29.38 -5.77 0.10
N LYS A 249 -29.11 -4.54 -0.35
CA LYS A 249 -30.09 -3.44 -0.25
C LYS A 249 -31.34 -3.69 -1.07
N GLN A 250 -31.22 -4.34 -2.22
CA GLN A 250 -32.36 -4.71 -3.05
C GLN A 250 -33.19 -5.79 -2.36
N LEU A 251 -32.54 -6.85 -1.87
CA LEU A 251 -33.21 -7.90 -1.07
C LEU A 251 -33.90 -7.34 0.20
N CYS A 252 -33.32 -6.34 0.87
CA CYS A 252 -33.97 -5.69 2.02
C CYS A 252 -35.14 -4.78 1.63
N LYS A 253 -35.16 -4.24 0.41
CA LYS A 253 -36.31 -3.46 -0.11
C LYS A 253 -37.45 -4.37 -0.56
N ASP A 254 -37.11 -5.56 -1.05
CA ASP A 254 -38.07 -6.56 -1.52
C ASP A 254 -38.61 -7.43 -0.37
N ALA A 255 -38.07 -7.28 0.84
CA ALA A 255 -38.65 -7.88 2.04
C ALA A 255 -40.06 -7.29 2.25
N PRO A 256 -41.11 -8.11 2.32
CA PRO A 256 -42.48 -7.63 2.40
C PRO A 256 -42.62 -6.77 3.66
N THR A 257 -42.91 -5.49 3.45
CA THR A 257 -43.27 -4.56 4.52
C THR A 257 -44.46 -5.15 5.24
N LYS A 258 -44.24 -5.70 6.44
CA LYS A 258 -45.27 -6.33 7.27
C LYS A 258 -46.45 -5.38 7.41
N GLY A 259 -47.55 -5.76 6.77
CA GLY A 259 -48.93 -5.34 7.04
C GLY A 259 -49.12 -3.88 7.44
N SER A 260 -49.17 -2.98 6.45
CA SER A 260 -50.07 -1.83 6.57
C SER A 260 -51.48 -2.37 6.32
N SER A 261 -52.19 -2.60 7.42
CA SER A 261 -53.62 -2.88 7.44
C SER A 261 -54.37 -1.96 6.48
N ASN A 262 -55.24 -2.57 5.67
CA ASN A 262 -56.26 -1.92 4.86
C ASN A 262 -56.99 -0.86 5.69
N LEU A 263 -56.66 0.41 5.45
CA LEU A 263 -57.52 1.53 5.79
C LEU A 263 -57.92 2.13 4.45
N GLU A 264 -59.13 1.81 4.00
CA GLU A 264 -59.84 2.52 2.93
C GLU A 264 -59.85 4.01 3.27
N ASN A 265 -58.88 4.76 2.75
CA ASN A 265 -58.98 6.20 2.67
C ASN A 265 -59.38 6.52 1.24
N ASN A 266 -60.60 7.05 1.10
CA ASN A 266 -61.17 7.55 -0.15
C ASN A 266 -60.13 8.33 -0.96
N ASP A 267 -59.86 7.84 -2.17
CA ASP A 267 -58.99 8.44 -3.17
C ASP A 267 -59.59 9.75 -3.69
N LEU A 268 -59.47 10.82 -2.90
CA LEU A 268 -59.75 12.17 -3.34
C LEU A 268 -58.55 12.70 -4.14
N ARG A 269 -58.36 12.15 -5.34
CA ARG A 269 -57.34 12.57 -6.29
C ARG A 269 -58.02 13.28 -7.45
N LEU A 270 -57.61 14.51 -7.76
CA LEU A 270 -58.13 15.15 -8.97
C LEU A 270 -57.65 14.36 -10.20
N PRO A 271 -58.48 14.24 -11.25
CA PRO A 271 -58.04 13.80 -12.57
C PRO A 271 -56.78 14.53 -13.01
N MET A 272 -55.80 13.79 -13.54
CA MET A 272 -54.48 14.34 -13.85
C MET A 272 -54.57 15.46 -14.91
N GLU A 273 -55.56 15.40 -15.80
CA GLU A 273 -55.82 16.42 -16.82
C GLU A 273 -56.15 17.77 -16.19
N LEU A 274 -57.03 17.79 -15.18
CA LEU A 274 -57.40 19.02 -14.46
C LEU A 274 -56.22 19.59 -13.69
N VAL A 275 -55.43 18.71 -13.06
CA VAL A 275 -54.19 19.10 -12.36
C VAL A 275 -53.22 19.77 -13.32
N LEU A 276 -53.01 19.20 -14.51
CA LEU A 276 -52.13 19.76 -15.53
C LEU A 276 -52.65 21.08 -16.12
N MET A 277 -53.97 21.26 -16.27
CA MET A 277 -54.56 22.53 -16.69
C MET A 277 -54.31 23.63 -15.66
N ILE A 278 -54.56 23.35 -14.38
CA ILE A 278 -54.36 24.32 -13.30
C ILE A 278 -52.87 24.70 -13.18
N ILE A 279 -51.98 23.72 -13.29
CA ILE A 279 -50.54 23.93 -13.06
C ILE A 279 -49.87 24.77 -14.14
N GLN A 280 -50.39 24.74 -15.39
CA GLN A 280 -49.84 25.56 -16.48
C GLN A 280 -49.89 27.06 -16.17
N TYR A 281 -50.90 27.50 -15.42
CA TYR A 281 -51.10 28.89 -15.02
C TYR A 281 -50.49 29.24 -13.65
N LEU A 282 -49.93 28.27 -12.93
CA LEU A 282 -49.33 28.50 -11.61
C LEU A 282 -47.81 28.56 -11.70
N HIS A 283 -47.21 29.41 -10.87
CA HIS A 283 -45.77 29.30 -10.63
C HIS A 283 -45.48 28.09 -9.74
N HIS A 284 -44.30 27.51 -9.92
CA HIS A 284 -43.87 26.36 -9.11
C HIS A 284 -43.96 26.64 -7.59
N THR A 285 -43.66 27.88 -7.20
CA THR A 285 -43.74 28.34 -5.81
C THR A 285 -45.16 28.31 -5.27
N ASP A 286 -46.15 28.63 -6.11
CA ASP A 286 -47.56 28.69 -5.73
C ASP A 286 -48.09 27.28 -5.55
N LEU A 287 -47.70 26.37 -6.44
CA LEU A 287 -48.04 24.94 -6.33
C LEU A 287 -47.50 24.32 -5.02
N VAL A 288 -46.26 24.63 -4.64
CA VAL A 288 -45.71 24.17 -3.34
C VAL A 288 -46.43 24.82 -2.17
N SER A 289 -46.75 26.11 -2.26
CA SER A 289 -47.44 26.85 -1.19
C SER A 289 -48.88 26.35 -1.00
N LEU A 290 -49.59 26.01 -2.09
CA LEU A 290 -50.90 25.34 -2.08
C LEU A 290 -50.84 23.98 -1.39
N GLY A 291 -49.77 23.21 -1.62
CA GLY A 291 -49.55 21.95 -0.91
C GLY A 291 -49.28 22.11 0.58
N LEU A 292 -48.66 23.21 0.99
CA LEU A 292 -48.37 23.49 2.40
C LEU A 292 -49.57 24.09 3.13
N SER A 293 -50.42 24.85 2.45
CA SER A 293 -51.58 25.53 3.05
C SER A 293 -52.70 24.58 3.47
N SER A 294 -52.88 23.44 2.78
CA SER A 294 -53.94 22.49 3.12
C SER A 294 -53.52 21.03 2.87
N LYS A 295 -53.82 20.15 3.85
CA LYS A 295 -53.66 18.69 3.70
C LYS A 295 -54.54 18.16 2.57
N TYR A 296 -55.75 18.73 2.41
CA TYR A 296 -56.68 18.37 1.34
C TYR A 296 -56.09 18.70 -0.04
N LEU A 297 -55.63 19.93 -0.26
CA LEU A 297 -55.02 20.31 -1.54
C LEU A 297 -53.75 19.50 -1.81
N ARG A 298 -52.98 19.18 -0.78
CA ARG A 298 -51.82 18.31 -0.92
C ARG A 298 -52.19 16.93 -1.44
N THR A 299 -53.19 16.29 -0.84
CA THR A 299 -53.67 14.98 -1.30
C THR A 299 -54.32 15.06 -2.68
N ALA A 300 -55.07 16.13 -2.94
CA ALA A 300 -55.75 16.39 -4.20
C ALA A 300 -54.79 16.56 -5.39
N PHE A 301 -53.70 17.32 -5.21
CA PHE A 301 -52.70 17.60 -6.26
C PHE A 301 -51.56 16.59 -6.32
N PHE A 302 -51.13 16.04 -5.18
CA PHE A 302 -49.93 15.20 -5.09
C PHE A 302 -50.21 13.74 -4.71
N GLY A 303 -51.45 13.39 -4.35
CA GLY A 303 -51.79 12.09 -3.81
C GLY A 303 -51.37 11.90 -2.35
N SER A 304 -51.82 10.80 -1.73
CA SER A 304 -51.32 10.31 -0.43
C SER A 304 -49.97 9.60 -0.57
N ASP A 305 -49.80 8.93 -1.71
CA ASP A 305 -48.70 8.02 -1.95
C ASP A 305 -47.60 8.78 -2.70
N GLU A 306 -46.54 9.12 -1.98
CA GLU A 306 -45.36 9.84 -2.48
C GLU A 306 -45.59 11.27 -3.03
N PRO A 307 -46.17 12.20 -2.25
CA PRO A 307 -46.47 13.56 -2.71
C PRO A 307 -45.21 14.35 -3.14
N ALA A 308 -44.05 14.00 -2.60
CA ALA A 308 -42.78 14.62 -2.95
C ALA A 308 -42.32 14.28 -4.38
N GLN A 309 -42.73 13.14 -4.93
CA GLN A 309 -42.37 12.69 -6.27
C GLN A 309 -43.30 13.31 -7.31
N VAL A 310 -44.61 13.27 -7.08
CA VAL A 310 -45.61 13.95 -7.94
C VAL A 310 -45.32 15.47 -8.01
N ALA A 311 -44.96 16.09 -6.88
CA ALA A 311 -44.53 17.49 -6.85
C ALA A 311 -43.24 17.79 -7.63
N LYS A 312 -42.44 16.79 -8.02
CA LYS A 312 -41.29 16.95 -8.93
C LYS A 312 -41.69 16.81 -10.40
N ASP A 313 -42.61 15.92 -10.70
CA ASP A 313 -43.06 15.67 -12.07
C ASP A 313 -43.91 16.84 -12.58
N LEU A 314 -44.76 17.38 -11.71
CA LEU A 314 -45.59 18.54 -11.99
C LEU A 314 -44.81 19.84 -12.25
N ARG A 315 -43.53 19.90 -11.85
CA ARG A 315 -42.68 21.11 -12.04
C ARG A 315 -42.39 21.44 -13.49
N ARG A 316 -42.45 20.44 -14.37
CA ARG A 316 -42.17 20.64 -15.81
C ARG A 316 -43.29 21.39 -16.51
N PHE A 317 -44.46 21.46 -15.89
CA PHE A 317 -45.66 22.05 -16.46
C PHE A 317 -45.97 23.44 -15.91
N SER A 318 -45.29 23.88 -14.84
CA SER A 318 -45.45 25.23 -14.29
C SER A 318 -44.73 26.30 -15.11
N CYS A 319 -45.24 27.53 -15.09
CA CYS A 319 -44.62 28.71 -15.71
C CYS A 319 -44.50 28.68 -17.25
N LYS A 320 -45.47 28.09 -17.96
CA LYS A 320 -45.38 27.85 -19.42
C LYS A 320 -45.48 29.12 -20.28
N ASP A 321 -46.23 30.14 -19.82
CA ASP A 321 -46.63 31.28 -20.67
C ASP A 321 -45.78 32.55 -20.48
N GLU A 322 -44.79 32.57 -19.56
CA GLU A 322 -44.07 33.79 -19.15
C GLU A 322 -42.66 33.95 -19.79
N GLY A 323 -42.49 33.47 -21.02
CA GLY A 323 -41.28 33.70 -21.82
C GLY A 323 -40.21 32.60 -21.71
N PRO A 324 -38.93 32.91 -22.06
CA PRO A 324 -37.90 31.89 -22.21
C PRO A 324 -37.56 31.26 -20.87
N ILE A 325 -37.85 29.95 -20.77
CA ILE A 325 -37.59 29.13 -19.59
C ILE A 325 -36.07 28.93 -19.45
N LYS A 326 -35.52 29.36 -18.31
CA LYS A 326 -34.14 29.03 -17.89
C LYS A 326 -34.16 28.07 -16.72
N TYR A 327 -33.11 27.26 -16.57
CA TYR A 327 -32.97 26.36 -15.42
C TYR A 327 -32.25 27.06 -14.27
N CYS A 328 -32.79 26.92 -13.06
CA CYS A 328 -32.13 27.38 -11.85
C CYS A 328 -30.75 26.73 -11.70
N ALA A 329 -29.69 27.53 -11.56
CA ALA A 329 -28.33 27.03 -11.47
C ALA A 329 -28.07 26.12 -10.24
N VAL A 330 -28.89 26.21 -9.19
CA VAL A 330 -28.76 25.37 -7.97
C VAL A 330 -29.51 24.05 -8.10
N CYS A 331 -30.81 24.10 -8.39
CA CYS A 331 -31.69 22.92 -8.35
C CYS A 331 -32.10 22.38 -9.72
N SER A 332 -31.68 23.00 -10.82
CA SER A 332 -32.04 22.64 -12.21
C SER A 332 -33.54 22.64 -12.50
N ILE A 333 -34.35 23.36 -11.72
CA ILE A 333 -35.79 23.49 -11.97
C ILE A 333 -36.00 24.59 -13.02
N PRO A 334 -36.86 24.38 -14.03
CA PRO A 334 -37.24 25.43 -14.98
C PRO A 334 -37.87 26.62 -14.24
N THR A 335 -37.49 27.83 -14.62
CA THR A 335 -37.95 29.09 -14.02
C THR A 335 -38.25 30.09 -15.12
N CYS A 336 -39.41 30.77 -15.02
CA CYS A 336 -39.71 31.94 -15.84
C CYS A 336 -38.91 33.17 -15.39
N GLN A 337 -39.02 34.24 -16.17
CA GLN A 337 -38.37 35.51 -15.88
C GLN A 337 -38.83 36.15 -14.55
N GLY A 338 -40.08 35.97 -14.13
CA GLY A 338 -40.59 36.47 -12.85
C GLY A 338 -40.07 35.70 -11.63
N CYS A 339 -39.82 34.39 -11.79
CA CYS A 339 -39.40 33.50 -10.69
C CYS A 339 -37.88 33.45 -10.46
N ARG A 340 -37.07 33.96 -11.39
CA ARG A 340 -35.61 33.96 -11.29
C ARG A 340 -35.09 35.19 -10.55
N ARG A 341 -34.05 35.00 -9.75
CA ARG A 341 -33.32 36.06 -9.06
C ARG A 341 -31.83 35.85 -9.28
N PRO A 342 -31.04 36.89 -9.57
CA PRO A 342 -29.60 36.75 -9.69
C PRO A 342 -29.01 36.41 -8.31
N LYS A 343 -28.12 35.42 -8.25
CA LYS A 343 -27.38 35.07 -7.03
C LYS A 343 -25.94 34.74 -7.38
N ARG A 344 -25.01 35.28 -6.60
CA ARG A 344 -23.59 34.88 -6.67
C ARG A 344 -23.46 33.47 -6.13
N LEU A 345 -23.13 32.53 -7.00
CA LEU A 345 -22.92 31.14 -6.59
C LEU A 345 -21.45 30.92 -6.20
N PRO A 346 -21.19 30.15 -5.12
CA PRO A 346 -19.85 29.71 -4.82
C PRO A 346 -19.40 28.73 -5.90
N ASN A 347 -18.17 28.88 -6.37
CA ASN A 347 -17.58 27.91 -7.27
C ASN A 347 -17.19 26.68 -6.44
N SER A 348 -17.89 25.58 -6.68
CA SER A 348 -17.74 24.35 -5.91
C SER A 348 -16.41 23.65 -6.24
N ALA A 349 -15.73 23.14 -5.22
CA ALA A 349 -14.59 22.25 -5.41
C ALA A 349 -14.97 21.00 -6.23
N MET A 350 -16.22 20.54 -6.10
CA MET A 350 -16.75 19.43 -6.89
C MET A 350 -16.99 19.80 -8.36
N TYR A 351 -17.42 21.03 -8.65
CA TYR A 351 -17.51 21.54 -10.03
C TYR A 351 -16.12 21.62 -10.68
N THR A 352 -15.14 22.16 -9.96
CA THR A 352 -13.75 22.19 -10.43
C THR A 352 -13.22 20.77 -10.64
N HIS A 353 -13.55 19.85 -9.74
CA HIS A 353 -13.20 18.44 -9.90
C HIS A 353 -13.85 17.81 -11.14
N LEU A 354 -15.14 18.11 -11.39
CA LEU A 354 -15.92 17.60 -12.53
C LEU A 354 -15.30 17.97 -13.87
N THR A 355 -14.88 19.23 -13.98
CA THR A 355 -14.36 19.80 -15.23
C THR A 355 -12.89 19.43 -15.47
N ARG A 356 -12.10 19.27 -14.41
CA ARG A 356 -10.66 18.97 -14.52
C ARG A 356 -10.36 17.49 -14.57
N CYS A 357 -11.07 16.64 -13.82
CA CYS A 357 -10.73 15.23 -13.73
C CYS A 357 -11.00 14.52 -15.06
N ARG A 358 -9.96 13.89 -15.63
CA ARG A 358 -10.07 13.19 -16.91
C ARG A 358 -9.75 11.71 -16.75
N VAL A 359 -10.38 10.90 -17.59
CA VAL A 359 -10.13 9.46 -17.61
C VAL A 359 -9.03 9.09 -18.60
N VAL A 360 -8.17 8.15 -18.22
CA VAL A 360 -7.10 7.60 -19.06
C VAL A 360 -7.16 6.08 -19.12
N CYS A 361 -6.66 5.49 -20.20
CA CYS A 361 -6.55 4.04 -20.33
C CYS A 361 -5.43 3.49 -19.43
N SER A 362 -5.49 2.20 -19.09
CA SER A 362 -4.50 1.54 -18.24
C SER A 362 -3.07 1.66 -18.77
N GLY A 363 -2.87 1.59 -20.09
CA GLY A 363 -1.56 1.75 -20.71
C GLY A 363 -0.99 3.16 -20.55
N CYS A 364 -1.79 4.20 -20.78
CA CYS A 364 -1.36 5.58 -20.56
C CYS A 364 -1.16 5.88 -19.07
N PHE A 365 -1.98 5.32 -18.19
CA PHE A 365 -1.78 5.42 -16.75
C PHE A 365 -0.47 4.76 -16.34
N PHE A 366 -0.19 3.54 -16.81
CA PHE A 366 1.04 2.82 -16.52
C PHE A 366 2.29 3.63 -16.91
N TRP A 367 2.39 4.05 -18.17
CA TRP A 367 3.58 4.74 -18.65
C TRP A 367 3.76 6.13 -18.04
N ASN A 368 2.69 6.93 -18.01
CA ASN A 368 2.80 8.33 -17.59
C ASN A 368 2.74 8.52 -16.07
N HIS A 369 2.07 7.61 -15.35
CA HIS A 369 1.87 7.72 -13.90
C HIS A 369 2.78 6.79 -13.10
N CYS A 370 2.96 5.55 -13.54
CA CYS A 370 3.72 4.55 -12.79
C CYS A 370 5.20 4.58 -13.14
N VAL A 371 5.53 4.60 -14.43
CA VAL A 371 6.93 4.55 -14.92
C VAL A 371 7.57 5.94 -14.89
N ASN A 372 6.94 6.95 -15.49
CA ASN A 372 7.53 8.30 -15.64
C ASN A 372 7.35 9.24 -14.44
N ARG A 373 6.91 8.71 -13.29
CA ARG A 373 6.54 9.51 -12.11
C ARG A 373 7.65 10.42 -11.59
N ASN A 374 8.92 10.01 -11.73
CA ASN A 374 10.06 10.72 -11.18
C ASN A 374 10.40 12.02 -11.94
N LYS A 375 9.91 12.21 -13.17
CA LYS A 375 10.15 13.44 -13.94
C LYS A 375 9.23 14.59 -13.55
N GLN A 376 8.13 14.28 -12.89
CA GLN A 376 7.19 15.28 -12.42
C GLN A 376 7.63 15.63 -11.01
N GLY A 377 8.31 16.77 -10.85
CA GLY A 377 8.83 17.26 -9.56
C GLY A 377 7.75 17.32 -8.47
N ALA A 378 8.08 17.84 -7.29
CA ALA A 378 7.12 17.95 -6.19
C ALA A 378 5.94 18.87 -6.56
N VAL A 379 4.92 18.34 -7.24
CA VAL A 379 3.77 19.12 -7.67
C VAL A 379 2.87 19.37 -6.46
N VAL A 380 2.51 20.63 -6.25
CA VAL A 380 1.54 21.07 -5.23
C VAL A 380 0.27 20.23 -5.34
N LYS A 381 -0.22 19.68 -4.22
CA LYS A 381 -1.48 18.90 -4.22
C LYS A 381 -2.63 19.84 -4.58
N PRO A 382 -3.52 19.45 -5.52
CA PRO A 382 -4.61 20.30 -5.94
C PRO A 382 -5.60 20.50 -4.78
N ASP A 383 -6.20 21.68 -4.68
CA ASP A 383 -6.99 22.08 -3.50
C ASP A 383 -8.22 21.20 -3.25
N TRP A 384 -8.80 20.61 -4.30
CA TRP A 384 -9.91 19.65 -4.16
C TRP A 384 -9.47 18.33 -3.46
N GLU A 385 -8.20 17.94 -3.57
CA GLU A 385 -7.66 16.77 -2.85
C GLU A 385 -7.53 17.06 -1.34
N ARG A 386 -7.33 18.34 -0.97
CA ARG A 386 -7.39 18.82 0.42
C ARG A 386 -8.85 18.86 0.93
N ALA A 387 -9.78 19.38 0.12
CA ALA A 387 -11.20 19.46 0.47
C ALA A 387 -11.84 18.08 0.72
N SER A 388 -11.55 17.11 -0.15
CA SER A 388 -12.15 15.77 -0.11
C SER A 388 -11.69 14.91 1.07
N ARG A 389 -10.47 15.13 1.59
CA ARG A 389 -9.97 14.40 2.79
C ARG A 389 -10.66 14.86 4.09
N GLY A 390 -11.14 16.09 4.13
CA GLY A 390 -11.92 16.59 5.27
C GLY A 390 -13.39 16.17 5.25
N GLY A 391 -13.98 15.94 4.08
CA GLY A 391 -15.44 16.14 3.93
C GLY A 391 -16.39 14.96 4.10
N LEU A 392 -16.02 13.71 3.78
CA LEU A 392 -17.07 12.72 3.42
C LEU A 392 -17.36 11.60 4.43
N LEU A 393 -16.49 11.31 5.40
CA LEU A 393 -16.73 10.24 6.39
C LEU A 393 -16.59 10.68 7.85
N ASN A 394 -16.14 11.91 8.11
CA ASN A 394 -15.97 12.40 9.47
C ASN A 394 -16.69 13.76 9.59
N ARG A 395 -17.86 13.80 10.24
CA ARG A 395 -18.65 15.03 10.48
C ARG A 395 -17.84 16.16 11.14
N ARG A 396 -16.75 15.82 11.83
CA ARG A 396 -15.76 16.76 12.39
C ARG A 396 -14.76 17.31 11.37
N GLY A 397 -14.35 16.53 10.36
CA GLY A 397 -13.42 16.97 9.32
C GLY A 397 -14.01 18.00 8.35
N ALA A 398 -15.33 17.92 8.10
CA ALA A 398 -16.04 18.89 7.26
C ALA A 398 -16.04 20.30 7.86
N ARG A 399 -16.00 20.45 9.19
CA ARG A 399 -15.89 21.75 9.87
C ARG A 399 -14.50 22.38 9.69
N LEU A 400 -13.44 21.58 9.74
CA LEU A 400 -12.06 22.03 9.52
C LEU A 400 -11.76 22.32 8.04
N GLY A 401 -12.33 21.53 7.13
CA GLY A 401 -12.19 21.75 5.68
C GLY A 401 -12.83 23.07 5.21
N ALA A 402 -13.99 23.43 5.77
CA ALA A 402 -14.64 24.71 5.48
C ALA A 402 -13.85 25.90 6.04
N ALA A 403 -13.35 25.80 7.28
CA ALA A 403 -12.56 26.86 7.92
C ALA A 403 -11.19 27.08 7.26
N MET A 404 -10.53 26.02 6.77
CA MET A 404 -9.28 26.16 6.00
C MET A 404 -9.51 26.69 4.57
N PHE A 405 -10.71 26.50 4.01
CA PHE A 405 -11.04 27.04 2.68
C PHE A 405 -11.31 28.55 2.73
N GLU A 406 -11.84 29.07 3.84
CA GLU A 406 -12.04 30.51 4.04
C GLU A 406 -10.72 31.26 4.26
N SER A 407 -9.67 30.61 4.80
CA SER A 407 -8.40 31.27 5.13
C SER A 407 -7.35 31.30 4.02
N SER A 408 -7.50 30.49 2.95
CA SER A 408 -6.42 30.30 1.96
C SER A 408 -6.24 31.44 0.95
N GLY A 409 -6.96 32.57 1.06
CA GLY A 409 -6.64 33.82 0.35
C GLY A 409 -6.61 33.77 -1.19
N TYR A 410 -6.97 32.66 -1.82
CA TYR A 410 -7.09 32.58 -3.27
C TYR A 410 -8.32 33.40 -3.69
N ASN A 411 -8.06 34.46 -4.44
CA ASN A 411 -9.08 35.27 -5.12
C ASN A 411 -9.90 34.36 -6.05
N PHE A 412 -10.96 33.76 -5.51
CA PHE A 412 -12.07 33.17 -6.26
C PHE A 412 -12.86 34.31 -6.94
N GLY A 413 -12.20 34.97 -7.91
CA GLY A 413 -12.71 36.13 -8.64
C GLY A 413 -13.93 35.80 -9.50
N ASP A 414 -14.12 34.55 -9.89
CA ASP A 414 -15.26 34.15 -10.72
C ASP A 414 -16.40 33.60 -9.85
N ARG A 415 -17.02 34.48 -9.06
CA ARG A 415 -18.40 34.25 -8.64
C ARG A 415 -19.29 34.49 -9.85
N LEU A 416 -19.77 33.42 -10.47
CA LEU A 416 -20.73 33.53 -11.56
C LEU A 416 -22.04 34.10 -10.98
N ASN A 417 -22.50 35.21 -11.56
CA ASN A 417 -23.84 35.73 -11.33
C ASN A 417 -24.79 34.85 -12.14
N GLU A 418 -25.41 33.89 -11.46
CA GLU A 418 -26.31 32.92 -12.07
C GLU A 418 -27.76 33.19 -11.66
N ASP A 419 -28.68 32.86 -12.55
CA ASP A 419 -30.12 32.92 -12.29
C ASP A 419 -30.52 31.73 -11.39
N VAL A 420 -31.08 32.02 -10.21
CA VAL A 420 -31.61 31.01 -9.28
C VAL A 420 -33.10 31.20 -9.02
N CYS A 421 -33.82 30.12 -8.70
CA CYS A 421 -35.22 30.22 -8.33
C CYS A 421 -35.40 30.95 -6.98
N HIS A 422 -36.58 31.53 -6.76
CA HIS A 422 -36.93 32.23 -5.53
C HIS A 422 -36.74 31.38 -4.25
N ARG A 423 -36.90 30.05 -4.30
CA ARG A 423 -36.59 29.19 -3.15
C ARG A 423 -35.08 29.09 -2.88
N CYS A 424 -34.29 28.91 -3.94
CA CYS A 424 -32.83 28.79 -3.82
C CYS A 424 -32.15 30.12 -3.48
N VAL A 425 -32.78 31.26 -3.78
CA VAL A 425 -32.24 32.57 -3.39
C VAL A 425 -32.15 32.70 -1.87
N ARG A 426 -33.17 32.19 -1.14
CA ARG A 426 -33.28 32.23 0.32
C ARG A 426 -32.34 31.27 1.05
N LEU A 427 -31.70 30.33 0.35
CA LEU A 427 -30.76 29.40 0.97
C LEU A 427 -29.50 30.11 1.43
N THR A 428 -28.95 29.69 2.55
CA THR A 428 -27.61 30.13 2.97
C THR A 428 -26.55 29.68 1.96
N GLN A 429 -25.38 30.33 1.95
CA GLN A 429 -24.27 29.94 1.08
C GLN A 429 -23.87 28.48 1.29
N ARG A 430 -23.85 28.02 2.55
CA ARG A 430 -23.56 26.62 2.91
C ARG A 430 -24.59 25.64 2.35
N GLN A 431 -25.89 25.91 2.53
CA GLN A 431 -26.95 25.06 1.97
C GLN A 431 -26.88 25.02 0.44
N THR A 432 -26.60 26.16 -0.18
CA THR A 432 -26.41 26.27 -1.64
C THR A 432 -25.26 25.39 -2.10
N GLN A 433 -24.11 25.45 -1.40
CA GLN A 433 -22.94 24.63 -1.65
C GLN A 433 -23.24 23.14 -1.51
N GLU A 434 -23.94 22.72 -0.44
CA GLU A 434 -24.32 21.32 -0.21
C GLU A 434 -25.21 20.77 -1.34
N ILE A 435 -26.17 21.57 -1.84
CA ILE A 435 -27.04 21.17 -2.95
C ILE A 435 -26.25 21.07 -4.26
N LEU A 436 -25.38 22.05 -4.54
CA LEU A 436 -24.53 22.06 -5.71
C LEU A 436 -23.58 20.86 -5.72
N ASP A 437 -22.92 20.57 -4.60
CA ASP A 437 -22.04 19.41 -4.46
C ASP A 437 -22.80 18.11 -4.70
N ALA A 438 -23.99 17.95 -4.11
CA ALA A 438 -24.84 16.78 -4.34
C ALA A 438 -25.31 16.65 -5.80
N ARG A 439 -25.50 17.77 -6.51
CA ARG A 439 -25.79 17.77 -7.95
C ARG A 439 -24.57 17.32 -8.76
N TYR A 440 -23.41 17.92 -8.53
CA TYR A 440 -22.19 17.59 -9.28
C TYR A 440 -21.72 16.15 -9.04
N VAL A 441 -21.93 15.59 -7.85
CA VAL A 441 -21.69 14.16 -7.59
C VAL A 441 -22.58 13.27 -8.47
N ARG A 442 -23.87 13.59 -8.60
CA ARG A 442 -24.80 12.85 -9.48
C ARG A 442 -24.42 12.98 -10.95
N GLU A 443 -24.00 14.17 -11.36
CA GLU A 443 -23.55 14.43 -12.72
C GLU A 443 -22.23 13.71 -13.05
N MET A 444 -21.29 13.63 -12.11
CA MET A 444 -20.09 12.79 -12.26
C MET A 444 -20.46 11.31 -12.45
N GLN A 445 -21.39 10.81 -11.64
CA GLN A 445 -21.84 9.43 -11.71
C GLN A 445 -22.53 9.12 -13.04
N SER A 446 -23.37 10.04 -13.55
CA SER A 446 -24.01 9.87 -14.86
C SER A 446 -23.01 9.95 -16.00
N LEU A 447 -22.08 10.91 -15.95
CA LEU A 447 -21.04 11.05 -16.96
C LEU A 447 -20.13 9.82 -16.99
N ALA A 448 -19.89 9.15 -15.87
CA ALA A 448 -19.05 7.97 -15.84
C ALA A 448 -19.65 6.75 -16.57
N LYS A 449 -20.96 6.72 -16.79
CA LYS A 449 -21.65 5.66 -17.57
C LYS A 449 -21.52 5.83 -19.08
N VAL A 450 -21.39 7.08 -19.54
CA VAL A 450 -21.26 7.39 -20.97
C VAL A 450 -19.92 6.88 -21.50
N PRO A 451 -19.85 6.26 -22.70
CA PRO A 451 -18.59 5.87 -23.32
C PRO A 451 -17.58 7.02 -23.31
N LYS A 452 -16.35 6.72 -22.88
CA LYS A 452 -15.28 7.71 -22.75
C LYS A 452 -14.13 7.42 -23.67
N ILE A 453 -13.43 8.49 -24.01
CA ILE A 453 -12.20 8.45 -24.78
C ILE A 453 -11.05 8.75 -23.81
N CYS A 454 -9.95 8.01 -23.92
CA CYS A 454 -8.75 8.26 -23.14
C CYS A 454 -8.24 9.68 -23.40
N PHE A 455 -8.04 10.46 -22.34
CA PHE A 455 -7.55 11.84 -22.45
C PHE A 455 -6.19 11.94 -23.16
N GLN A 456 -5.32 10.95 -22.98
CA GLN A 456 -3.96 11.00 -23.49
C GLN A 456 -3.81 10.42 -24.90
N CYS A 457 -4.14 9.14 -25.13
CA CYS A 457 -4.02 8.51 -26.45
C CYS A 457 -5.24 8.65 -27.37
N ARG A 458 -6.32 9.30 -26.91
CA ARG A 458 -7.57 9.52 -27.68
C ARG A 458 -8.27 8.24 -28.18
N ARG A 459 -7.89 7.06 -27.71
CA ARG A 459 -8.60 5.80 -28.01
C ARG A 459 -9.86 5.67 -27.18
N ALA A 460 -10.91 5.09 -27.75
CA ALA A 460 -12.12 4.72 -27.02
C ALA A 460 -11.75 3.75 -25.88
N LEU A 461 -12.30 3.99 -24.70
CA LEU A 461 -12.14 3.09 -23.56
C LEU A 461 -13.12 1.92 -23.71
N PRO A 462 -12.74 0.70 -23.28
CA PRO A 462 -13.63 -0.45 -23.32
C PRO A 462 -14.90 -0.15 -22.53
N LYS A 463 -16.06 -0.64 -23.01
CA LYS A 463 -17.37 -0.36 -22.36
C LYS A 463 -17.36 -0.77 -20.88
N GLU A 464 -16.67 -1.85 -20.56
CA GLU A 464 -16.45 -2.35 -19.20
C GLU A 464 -15.00 -2.22 -18.72
N GLY A 465 -14.78 -2.38 -17.41
CA GLY A 465 -13.47 -2.47 -16.78
C GLY A 465 -13.04 -1.24 -15.99
N VAL A 466 -11.76 -1.24 -15.59
CA VAL A 466 -11.17 -0.21 -14.73
C VAL A 466 -11.16 1.17 -15.40
N ARG A 467 -11.37 2.22 -14.60
CA ARG A 467 -11.18 3.61 -14.99
C ARG A 467 -10.11 4.27 -14.10
N TRP A 468 -9.14 4.88 -14.77
CA TRP A 468 -8.09 5.66 -14.11
C TRP A 468 -8.40 7.13 -14.30
N TRP A 469 -8.74 7.79 -13.19
CA TRP A 469 -9.07 9.20 -13.16
C TRP A 469 -7.81 9.97 -12.76
N VAL A 470 -7.40 10.93 -13.58
CA VAL A 470 -6.17 11.69 -13.40
C VAL A 470 -6.48 13.18 -13.56
N ASP A 471 -5.88 14.00 -12.71
CA ASP A 471 -5.90 15.45 -12.88
C ASP A 471 -4.82 15.84 -13.90
N PRO A 472 -5.17 16.45 -15.05
CA PRO A 472 -4.22 16.82 -16.09
C PRO A 472 -3.14 17.80 -15.63
N LEU A 473 -3.43 18.65 -14.64
CA LEU A 473 -2.48 19.66 -14.17
C LEU A 473 -1.46 19.05 -13.21
N THR A 474 -1.93 18.19 -12.32
CA THR A 474 -1.06 17.61 -11.27
C THR A 474 -0.49 16.26 -11.66
N HIS A 475 -0.99 15.67 -12.75
CA HIS A 475 -0.74 14.31 -13.18
C HIS A 475 -0.93 13.27 -12.07
N LYS A 476 -1.72 13.57 -11.03
CA LYS A 476 -1.99 12.65 -9.92
C LYS A 476 -3.29 11.87 -10.17
N GLU A 477 -3.29 10.61 -9.76
CA GLU A 477 -4.51 9.81 -9.71
C GLU A 477 -5.49 10.46 -8.74
N CYS A 478 -6.71 10.70 -9.22
CA CYS A 478 -7.79 11.14 -8.37
C CYS A 478 -8.29 9.99 -7.48
N LYS A 479 -8.42 10.28 -6.19
CA LYS A 479 -8.86 9.32 -5.16
C LYS A 479 -10.27 9.61 -4.64
N VAL A 480 -10.99 10.56 -5.24
CA VAL A 480 -12.36 10.90 -4.83
C VAL A 480 -13.28 9.74 -5.21
N ARG A 481 -14.13 9.30 -4.28
CA ARG A 481 -15.05 8.16 -4.49
C ARG A 481 -16.25 8.49 -5.37
N THR A 482 -16.35 9.71 -5.89
CA THR A 482 -17.51 10.18 -6.65
C THR A 482 -17.54 9.64 -8.07
N HIS A 483 -16.37 9.33 -8.63
CA HIS A 483 -16.27 8.63 -9.90
C HIS A 483 -16.05 7.12 -9.67
N PRO A 484 -16.75 6.25 -10.42
CA PRO A 484 -16.57 4.81 -10.27
C PRO A 484 -15.16 4.42 -10.73
N GLY A 485 -14.51 3.59 -9.91
CA GLY A 485 -13.23 2.98 -10.27
C GLY A 485 -13.36 1.88 -11.33
N TRP A 486 -14.57 1.37 -11.52
CA TRP A 486 -14.92 0.26 -12.41
C TRP A 486 -16.28 0.51 -13.07
N VAL A 487 -16.39 0.26 -14.38
CA VAL A 487 -17.65 0.41 -15.15
C VAL A 487 -18.09 -0.97 -15.64
N LYS A 488 -19.40 -1.25 -15.55
CA LYS A 488 -20.01 -2.49 -16.08
C LYS A 488 -20.51 -2.24 -17.50
N ALA A 489 -20.56 -3.30 -18.31
CA ALA A 489 -21.42 -3.29 -19.49
C ALA A 489 -22.88 -3.20 -19.01
N ASP A 490 -23.60 -2.18 -19.48
CA ASP A 490 -25.04 -2.03 -19.26
C ASP A 490 -25.83 -3.11 -20.03
#